data_AF-U2YMG3-F1
#
_entry.id   AF-U2YMG3-F1
#
_cell.length_a   1.000
_cell.length_b   1.000
_cell.length_c   1.000
_cell.angle_alpha   90.00
_cell.angle_beta   90.00
_cell.angle_gamma   90.00
#
_symmetry.space_group_name_H-M   'P 1'
#
loop_
_entity.id
_entity.type
_entity.pdbx_description
1 polymer ?
#
loop_
_entity_poly.entity_id
_entity_poly.type
_entity_poly.pdbx_seq_one_letter_code
_entity_poly.pdbx_strand_id
1 'polypeptide(L)' 'MSARIGVVAIGRNEGARLAHCLASLEGSGARVVYVDSGSTDDSLAVARAAGARSSSWTPTPPSPPRGPAMRGSRP' A
#
# COMPACT_ATOMS: atom_id res chain seq x y z
N MET A 1 19.93 -25.05 2.33
CA MET A 1 19.05 -24.18 1.52
C MET A 1 18.82 -22.90 2.32
N SER A 2 19.10 -21.72 1.76
CA SER A 2 18.71 -20.45 2.39
C SER A 2 17.32 -20.06 1.88
N ALA A 3 16.34 -19.93 2.78
CA ALA A 3 14.98 -19.53 2.42
C ALA A 3 14.98 -18.06 1.99
N ARG A 4 14.32 -17.73 0.87
CA ARG A 4 14.11 -16.32 0.48
C ARG A 4 12.91 -15.77 1.23
N ILE A 5 13.12 -14.70 1.99
CA ILE A 5 12.07 -14.02 2.75
C ILE A 5 11.67 -12.72 2.03
N GLY A 6 10.36 -12.47 1.98
CA GLY A 6 9.79 -11.18 1.61
C GLY A 6 9.02 -10.61 2.80
N VAL A 7 9.08 -9.31 2.98
CA VAL A 7 8.38 -8.59 4.06
C VAL A 7 7.43 -7.58 3.44
N VAL A 8 6.17 -7.61 3.86
CA VAL A 8 5.16 -6.62 3.51
C VAL A 8 4.75 -5.88 4.78
N ALA A 9 5.13 -4.62 4.88
CA ALA A 9 4.70 -3.73 5.95
C ALA A 9 3.49 -2.92 5.46
N ILE A 10 2.37 -2.98 6.19
CA ILE A 10 1.15 -2.23 5.88
C ILE A 10 0.93 -1.22 7.00
N GLY A 11 0.77 0.06 6.66
CA GLY A 11 0.62 1.10 7.68
C GLY A 11 -0.18 2.32 7.21
N ARG A 12 -0.43 3.21 8.17
CA ARG A 12 -0.96 4.56 7.96
C ARG A 12 -0.46 5.46 9.07
N ASN A 13 0.14 6.60 8.73
CA ASN A 13 0.53 7.61 9.72
C ASN A 13 1.43 7.07 10.84
N GLU A 14 2.47 6.31 10.47
CA GLU A 14 3.33 5.60 11.42
C GLU A 14 4.55 6.41 11.86
N GLY A 15 4.85 7.52 11.17
CA GLY A 15 5.97 8.41 11.51
C GLY A 15 7.27 7.66 11.82
N ALA A 16 7.84 7.92 13.00
CA ALA A 16 9.09 7.30 13.45
C ALA A 16 9.02 5.77 13.62
N ARG A 17 7.83 5.19 13.85
CA ARG A 17 7.69 3.73 13.99
C ARG A 17 7.97 3.02 12.68
N LEU A 18 7.61 3.62 11.55
CA LEU A 18 7.91 3.07 10.23
C LEU A 18 9.42 3.04 9.99
N ALA A 19 10.12 4.13 10.29
CA ALA A 19 11.58 4.19 10.14
C ALA A 19 12.28 3.10 10.99
N HIS A 20 11.88 2.95 12.25
CA HIS A 20 12.45 1.94 13.13
C HIS A 20 12.16 0.51 12.65
N CYS A 21 10.94 0.26 12.16
CA CYS A 21 10.56 -1.03 11.59
C CYS A 21 11.42 -1.37 10.37
N LEU A 22 11.60 -0.43 9.43
CA LEU A 22 12.40 -0.67 8.23
C LEU A 22 13.89 -0.84 8.55
N ALA A 23 14.42 -0.05 9.49
CA ALA A 23 15.79 -0.20 9.98
C ALA A 23 16.05 -1.59 10.59
N SER A 24 15.07 -2.17 11.29
CA SER A 24 15.20 -3.53 11.85
C SER A 24 15.34 -4.63 10.79
N LEU A 25 14.98 -4.34 9.53
CA LEU A 25 15.07 -5.27 8.41
C LEU A 25 16.36 -5.10 7.61
N GLU A 26 17.18 -4.08 7.90
CA GLU A 26 18.48 -3.89 7.24
C GLU A 26 19.39 -5.09 7.45
N GLY A 27 20.12 -5.50 6.40
CA GLY A 27 21.01 -6.68 6.46
C GLY A 27 20.31 -8.04 6.44
N SER A 28 18.97 -8.10 6.56
CA SER A 28 18.22 -9.38 6.50
C SER A 28 18.25 -10.07 5.13
N GLY A 29 18.61 -9.34 4.07
CA GLY A 29 18.50 -9.80 2.69
C GLY A 29 17.07 -9.96 2.18
N ALA A 30 16.07 -9.55 2.98
CA ALA A 30 14.67 -9.64 2.61
C ALA A 30 14.29 -8.57 1.58
N ARG A 31 13.33 -8.91 0.71
CA ARG A 31 12.68 -7.90 -0.16
C ARG A 31 11.56 -7.23 0.63
N VAL A 32 11.60 -5.91 0.72
CA VAL A 32 10.65 -5.14 1.52
C VAL A 32 9.69 -4.35 0.62
N VAL A 33 8.40 -4.50 0.89
CA VAL A 33 7.31 -3.71 0.30
C VAL A 33 6.58 -2.97 1.41
N TYR A 34 6.37 -1.68 1.23
CA TYR A 34 5.51 -0.87 2.10
C TYR A 34 4.20 -0.54 1.40
N VAL A 35 3.07 -0.91 2.00
CA VAL A 35 1.74 -0.58 1.53
C VAL A 35 1.15 0.48 2.44
N ASP A 36 0.98 1.67 1.88
CA ASP A 36 0.32 2.77 2.55
C ASP A 36 -1.20 2.69 2.33
N SER A 37 -1.96 2.68 3.41
CA SER A 37 -3.42 2.65 3.36
C SER A 37 -4.07 4.04 3.31
N GLY A 38 -3.30 5.10 3.08
CA GLY A 38 -3.78 6.47 2.94
C GLY A 38 -3.19 7.38 4.01
N SER A 39 -1.86 7.40 4.10
CA SER A 39 -1.14 8.26 5.01
C SER A 39 -1.25 9.72 4.56
N THR A 40 -1.34 10.60 5.55
CA THR A 40 -1.28 12.06 5.38
C THR A 40 0.03 12.64 5.90
N ASP A 41 0.88 11.80 6.48
CA ASP A 41 2.23 12.14 6.92
C ASP A 41 3.29 11.70 5.89
N ASP A 42 4.55 11.78 6.28
CA ASP A 42 5.70 11.45 5.42
C ASP A 42 5.98 9.94 5.31
N SER A 43 5.05 9.06 5.69
CA SER A 43 5.26 7.60 5.71
C SER A 43 5.78 7.04 4.37
N LEU A 44 5.22 7.49 3.24
CA LEU A 44 5.69 7.07 1.91
C LEU A 44 7.11 7.55 1.60
N ALA A 45 7.49 8.75 2.04
CA ALA A 45 8.83 9.28 1.84
C ALA A 45 9.85 8.50 2.69
N VAL A 46 9.52 8.24 3.95
CA VAL A 46 10.34 7.41 4.87
C VAL A 46 10.54 6.01 4.29
N ALA A 47 9.49 5.37 3.79
CA ALA A 47 9.59 4.03 3.19
C ALA A 47 10.53 3.99 1.98
N ARG A 48 10.43 4.98 1.09
CA ARG A 48 11.30 5.09 -0.08
C ARG A 48 12.75 5.36 0.28
N ALA A 49 12.98 6.23 1.27
CA ALA A 49 14.33 6.55 1.74
C ALA A 49 15.04 5.31 2.33
N ALA A 50 14.29 4.41 2.96
CA ALA A 50 14.79 3.13 3.46
C ALA A 50 14.90 2.03 2.38
N GLY A 51 14.68 2.35 1.10
CA GLY A 51 14.81 1.41 -0.01
C GLY A 51 13.63 0.44 -0.18
N ALA A 52 12.53 0.61 0.55
CA ALA A 52 11.34 -0.21 0.40
C ALA A 52 10.55 0.19 -0.85
N ARG A 53 10.00 -0.81 -1.56
CA ARG A 53 9.07 -0.54 -2.66
C ARG A 53 7.73 -0.10 -2.08
N SER A 54 7.32 1.13 -2.34
CA SER A 54 6.14 1.75 -1.74
C SER A 54 4.94 1.81 -2.69
N SER A 55 3.75 1.45 -2.25
CA SER A 55 2.49 1.73 -2.96
C SER A 55 1.47 2.38 -2.02
N SER A 56 0.83 3.46 -2.46
CA SER A 56 -0.32 4.03 -1.74
C SER A 56 -1.63 3.50 -2.28
N TRP A 57 -2.56 3.27 -1.38
CA TRP A 57 -3.95 3.01 -1.72
C TRP A 57 -4.64 4.34 -2.03
N THR A 58 -5.11 4.48 -3.26
CA THR A 58 -6.04 5.55 -3.65
C THR A 58 -7.41 4.91 -3.83
N PRO A 59 -8.47 5.35 -3.12
CA PRO A 59 -9.81 4.85 -3.36
C PRO A 59 -10.21 5.18 -4.81
N THR A 60 -10.54 4.15 -5.59
CA THR A 60 -11.21 4.38 -6.87
C THR A 60 -12.66 4.77 -6.59
N PRO A 61 -13.22 5.76 -7.30
CA PRO A 61 -14.63 6.09 -7.16
C PRO A 61 -15.49 4.85 -7.44
N PRO A 62 -16.64 4.70 -6.76
CA PRO A 62 -17.54 3.58 -7.00
C PRO A 62 -17.93 3.56 -8.47
N SER A 63 -18.01 2.36 -9.05
CA SER A 63 -18.57 2.18 -10.38
C SER A 63 -19.95 2.86 -10.43
N PRO A 64 -20.29 3.55 -11.53
CA PRO A 64 -21.61 4.15 -11.66
C PRO A 64 -22.69 3.08 -11.45
N PRO A 65 -23.86 3.46 -10.91
CA PRO A 65 -24.96 2.51 -10.76
C PRO A 65 -25.21 1.86 -12.12
N ARG A 66 -25.29 0.52 -12.15
CA ARG A 66 -25.75 -0.18 -13.36
C ARG A 66 -27.16 0.35 -13.62
N GLY A 67 -27.30 1.18 -14.66
CA GLY A 67 -28.56 1.81 -15.01
C GLY A 67 -29.67 0.77 -15.17
N PRO A 68 -30.94 1.16 -15.07
CA PRO A 68 -32.05 0.22 -15.18
C PRO A 68 -31.91 -0.56 -16.49
N ALA A 69 -32.02 -1.90 -16.40
CA ALA A 69 -32.19 -2.74 -17.58
C ALA A 69 -33.27 -2.08 -18.43
N MET A 70 -32.93 -1.72 -19.66
CA MET A 70 -33.82 -1.06 -20.60
C MET A 70 -35.00 -2.02 -20.86
N ARG A 71 -36.01 -2.02 -19.98
CA ARG A 71 -37.35 -2.47 -20.32
C ARG A 71 -37.84 -1.41 -21.28
N GLY A 72 -37.55 -1.63 -22.55
CA GLY A 72 -38.18 -0.91 -23.65
C GLY A 72 -39.68 -1.09 -23.51
N SER A 73 -40.31 -0.14 -22.83
CA SER A 73 -41.73 0.11 -22.93
C SER A 73 -41.95 0.95 -24.18
N ARG A 74 -42.38 0.24 -25.24
CA ARG A 74 -43.37 0.68 -26.24
C ARG A 74 -42.88 1.71 -27.28
N PRO A 75 -43.61 1.93 -28.41
CA PRO A 75 -45.04 1.69 -28.69
C PRO A 75 -45.46 0.22 -28.84
#